data_AF-A0A371QIM0-F1
#
_entry.id   AF-A0A371QIM0-F1
#
_cell.length_a   1.000
_cell.length_b   1.000
_cell.length_c   1.000
_cell.angle_alpha   90.00
_cell.angle_beta   90.00
_cell.angle_gamma   90.00
#
_symmetry.space_group_name_H-M   'P 1'
#
loop_
_entity.id
_entity.type
_entity.pdbx_description
1 polymer ?
#
loop_
_entity_poly.entity_id
_entity_poly.type
_entity_poly.pdbx_seq_one_letter_code
_entity_poly.pdbx_strand_id
1 'polypeptide(L)'
;MLTGHYPELIQCDKIYHTNNNRTWCSTRNIRMTALPKGPKPKLSTYEKRKQRGEYAERNHIEERIGNAKQALSLNQIKAKLQGTSETWIAVTLFVLNLSVFAAHSGVTF
;
A
#
# COMPACT_ATOMS: atom_id res chain seq x y z
N MET A 1 -15.81 -17.76 -4.45
CA MET A 1 -16.35 -16.64 -5.25
C MET A 1 -15.45 -15.44 -5.04
N LEU A 2 -14.86 -14.89 -6.11
CA LEU A 2 -14.11 -13.62 -6.12
C LEU A 2 -15.09 -12.48 -5.80
N THR A 3 -15.33 -12.17 -4.53
CA THR A 3 -16.07 -10.95 -4.20
C THR A 3 -15.13 -9.78 -4.40
N GLY A 4 -15.38 -9.01 -5.46
CA GLY A 4 -14.70 -7.75 -5.78
C GLY A 4 -14.99 -6.69 -4.71
N HIS A 5 -14.40 -6.85 -3.54
CA HIS A 5 -14.48 -5.89 -2.45
C HIS A 5 -13.35 -4.90 -2.59
N TYR A 6 -13.68 -3.65 -2.89
CA TYR A 6 -12.69 -2.59 -2.85
C TYR A 6 -12.34 -2.26 -1.39
N PRO A 7 -11.09 -1.84 -1.13
CA PRO A 7 -10.71 -1.40 0.21
C PRO A 7 -11.46 -0.12 0.59
N GLU A 8 -11.76 0.05 1.87
CA GLU A 8 -12.35 1.29 2.39
C GLU A 8 -11.37 2.48 2.23
N LEU A 9 -10.06 2.24 2.34
CA LEU A 9 -9.01 3.25 2.29
C LEU A 9 -7.87 2.83 1.36
N ILE A 10 -7.45 3.74 0.48
CA ILE A 10 -6.19 3.66 -0.27
C ILE A 10 -5.25 4.76 0.22
N GLN A 11 -4.10 4.34 0.72
CA GLN A 11 -3.01 5.22 1.13
C GLN A 11 -2.02 5.42 -0.02
N CYS A 12 -2.29 6.36 -0.93
CA CYS A 12 -1.48 6.55 -2.14
C CYS A 12 -0.43 7.67 -2.01
N ASP A 13 0.63 7.59 -2.82
CA ASP A 13 1.62 8.66 -2.98
C ASP A 13 1.05 9.90 -3.67
N LYS A 14 1.73 11.04 -3.45
CA LYS A 14 1.35 12.33 -4.04
C LYS A 14 1.26 12.28 -5.57
N ILE A 15 2.07 11.46 -6.24
CA ILE A 15 2.02 11.29 -7.70
C ILE A 15 0.68 10.70 -8.18
N TYR A 16 -0.01 9.94 -7.34
CA TYR A 16 -1.32 9.37 -7.63
C TYR A 16 -2.48 10.31 -7.29
N HIS A 17 -2.19 11.52 -6.79
CA HIS A 17 -3.20 12.55 -6.55
C HIS A 17 -3.63 13.21 -7.87
N THR A 18 -4.03 12.42 -8.87
CA THR A 18 -4.59 12.90 -10.14
C THR A 18 -6.11 13.08 -10.03
N ASN A 19 -6.73 13.77 -10.99
CA ASN A 19 -8.20 13.87 -11.03
C ASN A 19 -8.84 12.52 -11.35
N ASN A 20 -8.27 11.79 -12.31
CA ASN A 20 -8.76 10.47 -12.72
C ASN A 20 -8.82 9.50 -11.53
N ASN A 21 -7.76 9.46 -10.71
CA ASN A 21 -7.72 8.58 -9.54
C ASN A 21 -8.71 9.00 -8.45
N ARG A 22 -8.91 10.32 -8.24
CA ARG A 22 -9.93 10.82 -7.31
C ARG A 22 -11.34 10.40 -7.74
N THR A 23 -11.66 10.61 -9.01
CA THR A 23 -12.97 10.21 -9.57
C THR A 23 -13.16 8.71 -9.46
N TRP A 24 -12.15 7.92 -9.83
CA TRP A 24 -12.21 6.47 -9.77
C TRP A 24 -12.48 5.93 -8.36
N CYS A 25 -11.81 6.51 -7.35
CA CYS A 25 -12.01 6.15 -5.95
C CYS A 25 -13.39 6.58 -5.44
N SER A 26 -13.81 7.81 -5.74
CA SER A 26 -15.12 8.36 -5.33
C SER A 26 -16.28 7.52 -5.87
N THR A 27 -16.25 7.14 -7.15
CA THR A 27 -17.28 6.28 -7.78
C THR A 27 -17.40 4.91 -7.12
N ARG A 28 -16.33 4.42 -6.48
CA ARG A 28 -16.27 3.11 -5.83
C ARG A 28 -16.37 3.19 -4.31
N ASN A 29 -16.67 4.38 -3.77
CA ASN A 29 -16.73 4.63 -2.34
C ASN A 29 -15.42 4.29 -1.59
N ILE A 30 -14.29 4.54 -2.25
CA ILE A 30 -12.95 4.32 -1.70
C ILE A 30 -12.41 5.65 -1.18
N ARG A 31 -12.05 5.71 0.11
CA ARG A 31 -11.37 6.87 0.68
C ARG A 31 -9.91 6.87 0.22
N MET A 32 -9.41 8.02 -0.21
CA MET A 32 -8.01 8.19 -0.60
C MET A 32 -7.34 9.19 0.32
N THR A 33 -6.09 8.95 0.74
CA THR A 33 -5.29 9.90 1.55
C THR A 33 -4.91 11.19 0.80
N ALA A 34 -5.37 11.34 -0.45
CA ALA A 34 -5.04 12.50 -1.24
C ALA A 34 -5.54 13.80 -0.62
N LEU A 35 -4.67 14.80 -0.60
CA LEU A 35 -5.02 16.13 -0.12
C LEU A 35 -6.21 16.68 -0.92
N PRO A 36 -7.22 17.25 -0.23
CA PRO A 36 -8.37 17.84 -0.89
C PRO A 36 -7.94 19.01 -1.77
N LYS A 37 -8.57 19.13 -2.95
CA LYS A 37 -8.42 20.29 -3.81
C LYS A 37 -9.36 21.37 -3.31
N GLY A 38 -8.89 22.19 -2.37
CA GLY A 38 -9.68 23.25 -1.75
C GLY A 38 -9.25 23.55 -0.31
N PRO A 39 -10.03 24.37 0.41
CA PRO A 39 -9.79 24.65 1.81
C PRO A 39 -9.75 23.35 2.61
N LYS A 40 -8.72 23.19 3.45
CA LYS A 40 -8.63 22.02 4.31
C LYS A 40 -9.82 22.05 5.28
N PRO A 41 -10.64 20.99 5.35
CA PRO A 41 -11.73 20.93 6.32
C PRO A 41 -11.15 20.99 7.75
N LYS A 42 -11.90 21.61 8.67
CA LYS A 42 -11.55 21.60 10.09
C LYS A 42 -11.77 20.17 10.61
N LEU A 43 -10.68 19.41 10.69
CA LEU A 43 -10.70 18.06 11.24
C LEU A 43 -10.89 18.09 12.76
N SER A 44 -11.77 17.24 13.26
CA SER A 44 -11.94 16.95 14.68
C SER A 44 -10.66 16.34 15.27
N THR A 45 -10.50 16.41 16.60
CA THR A 45 -9.40 15.77 17.33
C THR A 45 -9.34 14.26 17.07
N TYR A 46 -10.50 13.61 16.94
CA TYR A 46 -10.61 12.20 16.58
C TYR A 46 -10.06 11.91 15.17
N GLU A 47 -10.49 12.69 14.19
CA GLU A 47 -10.06 12.50 12.79
C GLU A 47 -8.56 12.73 12.61
N LYS A 48 -8.00 13.71 13.33
CA LYS A 48 -6.54 13.94 13.38
C LYS A 48 -5.78 12.77 14.01
N ARG A 49 -6.36 12.13 15.03
CA ARG A 49 -5.76 10.94 15.64
C ARG A 49 -5.83 9.75 14.69
N LYS A 50 -6.97 9.53 14.04
CA LYS A 50 -7.16 8.47 13.03
C LYS A 50 -6.18 8.63 11.87
N GLN A 51 -6.06 9.83 11.30
CA GLN A 51 -5.08 10.10 10.24
C GLN A 51 -3.64 9.82 10.68
N ARG A 52 -3.26 10.21 11.90
CA ARG A 52 -1.92 9.91 12.42
C ARG A 52 -1.64 8.41 12.55
N GLY A 53 -2.62 7.63 13.00
CA GLY A 53 -2.52 6.17 13.04
C GLY A 53 -2.32 5.58 11.63
N GLU A 54 -3.16 6.01 10.68
CA GLU A 54 -3.08 5.60 9.27
C GLU A 54 -1.69 5.92 8.66
N TYR A 55 -1.14 7.10 8.91
CA TYR A 55 0.21 7.45 8.46
C TYR A 55 1.32 6.61 9.13
N ALA A 56 1.17 6.28 10.41
CA ALA A 56 2.15 5.44 11.11
C ALA A 56 2.18 4.01 10.57
N GLU A 57 1.02 3.44 10.25
CA GLU A 57 0.91 2.13 9.58
C GLU A 57 1.61 2.14 8.22
N ARG A 58 1.42 3.22 7.45
CA ARG A 58 2.10 3.40 6.16
C ARG A 58 3.61 3.39 6.29
N ASN A 59 4.15 4.12 7.26
CA ASN A 59 5.60 4.19 7.50
C ASN A 59 6.17 2.80 7.80
N HIS A 60 5.51 2.02 8.66
CA HIS A 60 5.94 0.66 9.00
C HIS A 60 5.93 -0.27 7.77
N ILE A 61 4.93 -0.14 6.89
CA ILE A 61 4.88 -0.89 5.62
C ILE A 61 6.02 -0.46 4.69
N GLU A 62 6.27 0.84 4.54
CA GLU A 62 7.35 1.37 3.70
C GLU A 62 8.73 0.92 4.18
N GLU A 63 8.97 0.96 5.49
CA GLU A 63 10.20 0.44 6.11
C GLU A 63 10.39 -1.05 5.80
N ARG A 64 9.32 -1.84 5.93
CA ARG A 64 9.36 -3.28 5.64
C ARG A 64 9.64 -3.57 4.16
N ILE A 65 9.04 -2.79 3.26
CA ILE A 65 9.32 -2.87 1.81
C ILE A 65 10.76 -2.44 1.51
N GLY A 66 11.28 -1.42 2.19
CA GLY A 66 12.67 -0.99 2.09
C GLY A 66 13.65 -2.10 2.48
N ASN A 67 13.40 -2.72 3.63
CA ASN A 67 14.17 -3.87 4.10
C ASN A 67 14.07 -5.05 3.13
N ALA A 68 12.88 -5.32 2.59
CA ALA A 68 12.68 -6.38 1.60
C ALA A 68 13.43 -6.12 0.29
N LYS A 69 13.54 -4.86 -0.14
CA LYS A 69 14.31 -4.52 -1.35
C LYS A 69 15.78 -4.87 -1.22
N GLN A 70 16.33 -4.75 -0.01
CA GLN A 70 17.70 -5.17 0.30
C GLN A 70 17.80 -6.67 0.57
N ALA A 71 16.92 -7.23 1.40
CA ALA A 71 16.98 -8.63 1.85
C ALA A 71 16.57 -9.66 0.80
N LEU A 72 15.64 -9.30 -0.10
CA LEU A 72 15.13 -10.18 -1.16
C LEU A 72 15.64 -9.77 -2.56
N SER A 73 16.63 -8.87 -2.63
CA SER A 73 17.25 -8.44 -3.89
C SER A 73 16.26 -7.92 -4.94
N LEU A 74 15.14 -7.30 -4.54
CA LEU A 74 14.19 -6.68 -5.49
C LEU A 74 14.87 -5.62 -6.37
N ASN A 75 15.90 -4.95 -5.85
CA ASN A 75 16.69 -3.98 -6.61
C ASN A 75 17.61 -4.64 -7.65
N GLN A 76 17.72 -5.97 -7.68
CA GLN A 76 18.56 -6.73 -8.59
C GLN A 76 17.76 -7.66 -9.51
N ILE A 77 16.48 -7.36 -9.77
CA ILE A 77 15.70 -8.08 -10.77
C ILE A 77 16.32 -7.82 -12.16
N LYS A 78 17.11 -8.78 -12.65
CA LYS A 78 17.76 -8.74 -13.98
C LYS A 78 16.83 -9.17 -15.11
N ALA A 79 15.54 -9.34 -14.83
CA ALA A 79 14.56 -9.74 -15.83
C ALA A 79 14.44 -8.66 -16.91
N LYS A 80 14.71 -9.03 -18.15
CA LYS A 80 14.71 -8.09 -19.30
C LYS A 80 13.33 -7.90 -19.92
N LEU A 81 12.45 -8.89 -19.75
CA LEU A 81 11.08 -8.87 -20.29
C LEU A 81 10.10 -8.40 -19.20
N GLN A 82 9.15 -7.56 -19.59
CA GLN A 82 8.16 -6.99 -18.67
C GLN A 82 7.39 -8.07 -17.88
N GLY A 83 6.83 -9.08 -18.56
CA GLY A 83 6.04 -10.12 -17.88
C GLY A 83 6.84 -10.95 -16.89
N THR A 84 8.12 -11.22 -17.19
CA THR A 84 9.01 -11.92 -16.25
C THR A 84 9.33 -11.02 -15.06
N SER A 85 9.59 -9.74 -15.28
CA SER A 85 9.82 -8.76 -14.21
C SER A 85 8.62 -8.64 -13.27
N GLU A 86 7.41 -8.52 -13.82
CA GLU A 86 6.15 -8.48 -13.06
C GLU A 86 5.95 -9.74 -12.22
N THR A 87 6.25 -10.92 -12.79
CA THR A 87 6.17 -12.20 -12.08
C THR A 87 7.16 -12.24 -10.91
N TRP A 88 8.41 -11.81 -11.11
CA TRP A 88 9.42 -11.74 -10.04
C TRP A 88 9.01 -10.80 -8.92
N ILE A 89 8.43 -9.64 -9.25
CA ILE A 89 7.91 -8.69 -8.27
C ILE A 89 6.76 -9.33 -7.49
N ALA A 90 5.81 -9.96 -8.17
CA ALA A 90 4.65 -10.59 -7.55
C ALA A 90 5.05 -11.72 -6.59
N VAL A 91 5.97 -12.61 -7.01
CA VAL A 91 6.47 -13.71 -6.17
C VAL A 91 7.20 -13.16 -4.94
N THR A 92 8.01 -12.12 -5.11
CA THR A 92 8.73 -11.54 -3.97
C THR A 92 7.78 -10.91 -2.95
N LEU A 93 6.75 -10.20 -3.42
CA LEU A 93 5.70 -9.67 -2.55
C LEU A 93 4.92 -10.78 -1.84
N PHE A 94 4.65 -11.89 -2.53
CA PHE A 94 4.00 -13.06 -1.94
C PHE A 94 4.83 -13.68 -0.82
N VAL A 95 6.13 -13.91 -1.04
CA VAL A 95 7.05 -14.44 -0.01
C VAL A 95 7.13 -13.50 1.19
N LEU A 96 7.18 -12.19 0.97
CA LEU A 96 7.17 -11.21 2.04
C LEU A 96 5.92 -11.32 2.92
N ASN A 97 4.75 -11.43 2.31
CA ASN A 97 3.49 -11.60 3.02
C ASN A 97 3.44 -12.95 3.76
N LEU A 98 4.02 -14.00 3.19
CA LEU A 98 4.13 -15.29 3.85
C LEU A 98 5.01 -15.22 5.10
N SER A 99 6.16 -14.52 5.03
CA SER A 99 7.02 -14.30 6.20
C SER A 99 6.34 -13.46 7.28
N VAL A 100 5.52 -12.47 6.90
CA VAL A 100 4.66 -11.72 7.84
C VAL A 100 3.68 -12.67 8.52
N PHE A 101 3.00 -13.50 7.74
CA PHE A 101 2.01 -14.45 8.25
C PHE A 101 2.64 -15.48 9.19
N ALA A 102 3.79 -16.04 8.83
CA ALA A 102 4.53 -17.00 9.64
C ALA A 102 4.93 -16.41 11.01
N ALA A 103 5.47 -15.18 11.00
CA ALA A 103 5.82 -14.46 12.23
C ALA A 103 4.61 -14.21 13.14
N HIS A 104 3.45 -13.85 12.59
CA HIS A 104 2.23 -13.67 13.37
C HIS A 104 1.61 -15.00 13.85
N SER A 105 1.79 -16.09 13.10
CA SER A 105 1.22 -17.40 13.41
C SER A 105 2.08 -18.23 14.35
N GLY A 106 3.25 -17.70 14.78
CA GLY A 106 4.22 -18.43 15.59
C GLY A 106 4.86 -19.63 14.86
N VAL A 107 4.72 -19.69 13.53
CA VAL A 107 5.30 -20.74 12.70
C VAL A 107 6.69 -20.28 12.31
N THR A 108 7.71 -20.85 12.94
CA THR A 108 9.11 -20.67 12.54
C THR A 108 9.52 -21.79 11.60
N PHE A 109 10.09 -21.45 10.46
CA PHE A 109 10.75 -22.40 9.54
C PHE A 109 12.24 -22.46 9.87
#